data_AF-A0A4X1TA40-F1
#
_entry.id   AF-A0A4X1TA40-F1
#
_cell.length_a   1.000
_cell.length_b   1.000
_cell.length_c   1.000
_cell.angle_alpha   90.00
_cell.angle_beta   90.00
_cell.angle_gamma   90.00
#
_symmetry.space_group_name_H-M   'P 1'
#
loop_
_entity.id
_entity.type
_entity.pdbx_description
1 polymer ?
#
loop_
_entity_poly.entity_id
_entity_poly.type
_entity_poly.pdbx_seq_one_letter_code
_entity_poly.pdbx_strand_id
1 'polypeptide(L)'
;MLRPAALAAARLVLRQGRRLLSAAPTQAVPAPNQQPEIFYNQIFINNEWHDAISKKTFPTVNPSTGDVICHVAEGDKEDVDRAVEAARAAFQLGSPWRRLDASDRGRLLNRLADLIERDRTYLAALETLDNGKPYVISYLVDLDMVLKCLRYYAGWADKYHGKTLPIDGDYFSYTRHEPVGVCGQIIPWNFPLLMQAWKLGPALATGNVVVMKVSEQTPLTALYVANLIKEAGFPPGVVNIVPGYGPTAGAAIASHEDVDKVAFTGSTEVGHLIQVAAGKSNLKRVTLELGGKSPNIIMSDADMDWAVEQAHFALFFNQGQCCCAGSRTFVQEDIYAEFVERSVARARSRVVGNPFDSRTEQGPQIDETQFKKILGYIKSGKEEGAKLLCGGGAAADRGYFIQPTVFGDVQDGMTIAKEEIFGPVMQILKFKTIEEVIGRANNSKYGLAAAVFTKDLDKANYLSQALQAGTVWSQSKFLRRTHKEPCWLSYSSSDVNFKDISNKTTKKDPCTIKFSKEKFYQKNLLDQESSRILINK
;
A
#
# COMPACT_ATOMS: atom_id res chain seq x y z
N MET A 1 0.75 -11.73 -8.22
CA MET A 1 1.13 -12.66 -7.14
C MET A 1 1.91 -11.90 -6.05
N LEU A 2 1.19 -11.17 -5.18
CA LEU A 2 1.73 -10.36 -4.07
C LEU A 2 1.54 -11.01 -2.70
N ARG A 3 1.16 -12.29 -2.67
CA ARG A 3 0.58 -12.98 -1.50
C ARG A 3 1.44 -13.04 -0.23
N PRO A 4 2.79 -13.00 -0.25
CA PRO A 4 3.56 -13.17 0.99
C PRO A 4 4.30 -11.91 1.55
N ALA A 5 4.25 -10.73 0.93
CA ALA A 5 5.13 -9.58 1.28
C ALA A 5 4.72 -8.78 2.52
N ALA A 6 3.45 -8.38 2.55
CA ALA A 6 2.95 -7.37 3.48
C ALA A 6 2.73 -7.94 4.90
N LEU A 7 3.04 -9.23 5.11
CA LEU A 7 2.78 -9.98 6.35
C LEU A 7 3.65 -9.57 7.54
N ALA A 8 4.89 -9.12 7.32
CA ALA A 8 5.78 -8.73 8.43
C ALA A 8 5.42 -7.34 9.01
N ALA A 9 4.78 -6.51 8.19
CA ALA A 9 4.44 -5.11 8.44
C ALA A 9 3.33 -4.91 9.49
N ALA A 10 2.26 -5.71 9.44
CA ALA A 10 1.08 -5.54 10.30
C ALA A 10 1.26 -6.04 11.74
N ARG A 11 2.27 -6.90 11.98
CA ARG A 11 2.43 -7.61 13.27
C ARG A 11 2.82 -6.69 14.44
N LEU A 12 3.42 -5.53 14.16
CA LEU A 12 3.96 -4.64 15.18
C LEU A 12 3.03 -3.45 15.48
N VAL A 13 2.33 -2.98 14.44
CA VAL A 13 1.36 -1.89 14.48
C VAL A 13 0.32 -2.08 15.61
N LEU A 14 -0.22 -3.29 15.80
CA LEU A 14 -1.24 -3.55 16.83
C LEU A 14 -0.66 -4.10 18.14
N ARG A 15 0.63 -4.42 18.23
CA ARG A 15 1.24 -4.97 19.47
C ARG A 15 1.81 -3.89 20.39
N GLN A 16 1.99 -2.67 19.88
CA GLN A 16 2.68 -1.59 20.59
C GLN A 16 1.78 -0.69 21.44
N GLY A 17 0.44 -0.73 21.27
CA GLY A 17 -0.49 0.13 22.01
C GLY A 17 -0.49 -0.03 23.55
N ARG A 18 0.18 -1.05 24.09
CA ARG A 18 0.37 -1.23 25.55
C ARG A 18 1.79 -1.56 26.00
N ARG A 19 2.74 -1.73 25.07
CA ARG A 19 4.12 -2.17 25.37
C ARG A 19 5.15 -1.05 25.36
N LEU A 20 4.71 0.20 25.33
CA LEU A 20 5.58 1.36 25.57
C LEU A 20 5.91 1.56 27.07
N LEU A 21 5.38 0.72 27.99
CA LEU A 21 5.59 0.88 29.45
C LEU A 21 5.93 -0.40 30.24
N SER A 22 6.35 -1.52 29.62
CA SER A 22 6.95 -2.60 30.43
C SER A 22 8.07 -3.40 29.75
N ALA A 23 9.22 -3.33 30.43
CA ALA A 23 10.51 -4.00 30.29
C ALA A 23 10.58 -5.25 29.38
N ALA A 24 11.01 -5.02 28.14
CA ALA A 24 12.01 -5.82 27.44
C ALA A 24 13.13 -4.83 27.02
N PRO A 25 14.39 -5.23 26.80
CA PRO A 25 15.48 -4.26 26.61
C PRO A 25 15.13 -3.37 25.42
N THR A 26 14.73 -2.14 25.72
CA THR A 26 14.37 -1.13 24.73
C THR A 26 15.65 -0.83 23.97
N GLN A 27 15.71 -1.24 22.72
CA GLN A 27 16.69 -0.65 21.81
C GLN A 27 16.35 0.85 21.79
N ALA A 28 17.16 1.64 22.47
CA ALA A 28 16.92 3.07 22.62
C ALA A 28 16.91 3.68 21.23
N VAL A 29 15.87 4.46 20.91
CA VAL A 29 15.80 5.20 19.64
C VAL A 29 16.98 6.18 19.62
N PRO A 30 17.93 6.06 18.68
CA PRO A 30 19.07 6.96 18.61
C PRO A 30 18.60 8.40 18.35
N ALA A 31 19.31 9.38 18.89
CA ALA A 31 19.01 10.78 18.62
C ALA A 31 19.09 11.06 17.10
N PRO A 32 18.06 11.69 16.49
CA PRO A 32 18.08 11.99 15.07
C PRO A 32 19.03 13.15 14.75
N ASN A 33 19.69 13.09 13.59
CA ASN A 33 20.09 14.32 12.92
C ASN A 33 18.82 14.95 12.32
N GLN A 34 18.41 16.13 12.79
CA GLN A 34 17.18 16.78 12.32
C GLN A 34 17.31 17.42 10.92
N GLN A 35 18.55 17.58 10.45
CA GLN A 35 18.88 18.09 9.13
C GLN A 35 19.91 17.14 8.48
N PRO A 36 19.49 15.92 8.10
CA PRO A 36 20.38 14.98 7.42
C PRO A 36 20.85 15.56 6.09
N GLU A 37 22.13 15.38 5.79
CA GLU A 37 22.72 15.78 4.50
C GLU A 37 22.14 14.95 3.36
N ILE A 38 21.97 15.56 2.19
CA ILE A 38 21.45 14.91 0.99
C ILE A 38 22.61 14.53 0.07
N PHE A 39 22.87 13.24 -0.06
CA PHE A 39 23.98 12.73 -0.89
C PHE A 39 23.57 12.42 -2.33
N TYR A 40 22.30 12.09 -2.56
CA TYR A 40 21.82 11.57 -3.85
C TYR A 40 20.49 12.21 -4.24
N ASN A 41 20.49 12.87 -5.41
CA ASN A 41 19.35 13.60 -5.95
C ASN A 41 19.26 13.48 -7.49
N GLN A 42 19.90 12.46 -8.07
CA GLN A 42 20.01 12.22 -9.50
C GLN A 42 19.23 10.97 -9.92
N ILE A 43 19.18 10.69 -11.22
CA ILE A 43 18.64 9.45 -11.79
C ILE A 43 19.68 8.33 -11.62
N PHE A 44 19.24 7.15 -11.20
CA PHE A 44 20.12 5.99 -10.99
C PHE A 44 19.94 4.95 -12.09
N ILE A 45 20.93 4.79 -12.97
CA ILE A 45 20.91 3.83 -14.09
C ILE A 45 22.27 3.14 -14.15
N ASN A 46 22.31 1.82 -14.32
CA ASN A 46 23.56 1.05 -14.40
C ASN A 46 24.52 1.25 -13.22
N ASN A 47 23.99 1.42 -12.00
CA ASN A 47 24.78 1.72 -10.80
C ASN A 47 25.55 3.05 -10.86
N GLU A 48 25.10 3.98 -11.70
CA GLU A 48 25.67 5.31 -11.89
C GLU A 48 24.60 6.38 -11.73
N TRP A 49 25.05 7.59 -11.39
CA TRP A 49 24.21 8.76 -11.18
C TRP A 49 24.23 9.65 -12.41
N HIS A 50 23.05 10.00 -12.90
CA HIS A 50 22.83 10.77 -14.12
C HIS A 50 21.93 11.96 -13.84
N ASP A 51 22.23 13.10 -14.44
CA ASP A 51 21.21 14.12 -14.61
C ASP A 51 20.14 13.63 -15.59
N ALA A 52 18.96 14.24 -15.54
CA ALA A 52 17.97 14.11 -16.61
C ALA A 52 18.57 14.58 -17.93
N ILE A 53 18.18 13.96 -19.05
CA ILE A 53 18.59 14.38 -20.40
C ILE A 53 18.26 15.87 -20.62
N SER A 54 17.08 16.29 -20.15
CA SER A 54 16.62 17.67 -20.24
C SER A 54 17.40 18.66 -19.35
N LYS A 55 18.25 18.15 -18.45
CA LYS A 55 18.90 18.88 -17.35
C LYS A 55 17.94 19.59 -16.38
N LYS A 56 16.63 19.33 -16.49
CA LYS A 56 15.65 19.86 -15.56
C LYS A 56 15.75 19.16 -14.21
N THR A 57 15.28 19.89 -13.19
CA THR A 57 15.18 19.41 -11.82
C THR A 57 13.89 19.92 -11.20
N PHE A 58 13.32 19.19 -10.25
CA PHE A 58 12.17 19.62 -9.46
C PHE A 58 12.52 19.71 -7.97
N PRO A 59 11.88 20.62 -7.21
CA PRO A 59 12.10 20.72 -5.77
C PRO A 59 11.36 19.61 -5.01
N THR A 60 12.01 19.04 -4.00
CA THR A 60 11.33 18.30 -2.92
C THR A 60 11.30 19.16 -1.66
N VAL A 61 10.20 19.10 -0.91
CA VAL A 61 9.85 20.07 0.14
C VAL A 61 9.74 19.37 1.48
N ASN A 62 10.24 20.00 2.54
CA ASN A 62 10.00 19.54 3.90
C ASN A 62 8.59 19.97 4.34
N PRO A 63 7.63 19.04 4.51
CA PRO A 63 6.25 19.40 4.82
C PRO A 63 6.05 20.06 6.18
N SER A 64 7.02 19.94 7.08
CA SER A 64 6.96 20.53 8.42
C SER A 64 7.25 22.03 8.40
N THR A 65 7.90 22.51 7.34
CA THR A 65 8.36 23.90 7.23
C THR A 65 7.82 24.60 5.99
N GLY A 66 7.52 23.85 4.94
CA GLY A 66 7.20 24.38 3.61
C GLY A 66 8.44 24.75 2.78
N ASP A 67 9.65 24.53 3.32
CA ASP A 67 10.90 24.90 2.67
C ASP A 67 11.37 23.80 1.71
N VAL A 68 12.00 24.20 0.60
CA VAL A 68 12.67 23.26 -0.30
C VAL A 68 13.87 22.63 0.41
N ILE A 69 13.96 21.30 0.38
CA ILE A 69 15.11 20.55 0.91
C ILE A 69 16.25 20.61 -0.12
N CYS A 70 15.99 20.16 -1.34
CA CYS A 70 16.92 20.22 -2.47
C CYS A 70 16.16 20.08 -3.80
N HIS A 71 16.90 20.22 -4.89
CA HIS A 71 16.42 19.90 -6.23
C HIS A 71 16.83 18.48 -6.62
N VAL A 72 15.96 17.77 -7.33
CA VAL A 72 16.14 16.39 -7.78
C VAL A 72 15.99 16.34 -9.30
N ALA A 73 16.81 15.54 -9.98
CA ALA A 73 16.71 15.36 -11.43
C ALA A 73 15.28 14.99 -11.86
N GLU A 74 14.75 15.72 -12.84
CA GLU A 74 13.40 15.51 -13.37
C GLU A 74 13.45 14.53 -14.53
N GLY A 75 13.43 13.24 -14.22
CA GLY A 75 13.38 12.20 -15.23
C GLY A 75 12.08 12.27 -16.03
N ASP A 76 12.22 12.13 -17.35
CA ASP A 76 11.10 12.05 -18.29
C ASP A 76 11.21 10.76 -19.13
N LYS A 77 10.39 10.65 -20.18
CA LYS A 77 10.33 9.49 -21.06
C LYS A 77 11.70 9.05 -21.56
N GLU A 78 12.55 9.98 -22.00
CA GLU A 78 13.86 9.65 -22.58
C GLU A 78 14.81 9.03 -21.55
N ASP A 79 14.68 9.42 -20.27
CA ASP A 79 15.44 8.82 -19.17
C ASP A 79 14.87 7.45 -18.79
N VAL A 80 13.56 7.28 -18.86
CA VAL A 80 12.90 5.98 -18.70
C VAL A 80 13.35 5.02 -19.79
N ASP A 81 13.42 5.46 -21.05
CA ASP A 81 13.88 4.64 -22.17
C ASP A 81 15.29 4.11 -21.91
N ARG A 82 16.23 4.97 -21.47
CA ARG A 82 17.60 4.57 -21.06
C ARG A 82 17.60 3.58 -19.89
N ALA A 83 16.72 3.78 -18.90
CA ALA A 83 16.60 2.87 -17.76
C ALA A 83 16.07 1.49 -18.19
N VAL A 84 15.12 1.46 -19.13
CA VAL A 84 14.59 0.20 -19.69
C VAL A 84 15.64 -0.51 -20.52
N GLU A 85 16.40 0.19 -21.35
CA GLU A 85 17.52 -0.38 -22.10
C GLU A 85 18.56 -1.04 -21.17
N ALA A 86 18.95 -0.34 -20.10
CA ALA A 86 19.84 -0.86 -19.07
C ALA A 86 19.28 -2.12 -18.39
N ALA A 87 18.01 -2.08 -18.01
CA ALA A 87 17.32 -3.23 -17.42
C ALA A 87 17.27 -4.42 -18.39
N ARG A 88 16.89 -4.18 -19.64
CA ARG A 88 16.82 -5.22 -20.67
C ARG A 88 18.18 -5.85 -20.94
N ALA A 89 19.25 -5.06 -20.97
CA ALA A 89 20.62 -5.56 -21.08
C ALA A 89 21.00 -6.46 -19.89
N ALA A 90 20.71 -6.02 -18.66
CA ALA A 90 20.95 -6.81 -17.45
C ALA A 90 20.15 -8.12 -17.42
N PHE A 91 19.00 -8.18 -18.12
CA PHE A 91 18.14 -9.36 -18.18
C PHE A 91 18.45 -10.35 -19.31
N GLN A 92 19.43 -10.04 -20.19
CA GLN A 92 19.79 -10.92 -21.31
C GLN A 92 20.25 -12.31 -20.86
N LEU A 93 19.91 -13.33 -21.65
CA LEU A 93 20.35 -14.69 -21.37
C LEU A 93 21.89 -14.75 -21.36
N GLY A 94 22.46 -15.35 -20.32
CA GLY A 94 23.92 -15.39 -20.14
C GLY A 94 24.50 -14.20 -19.38
N SER A 95 23.70 -13.17 -19.05
CA SER A 95 24.15 -12.05 -18.22
C SER A 95 24.53 -12.51 -16.80
N PRO A 96 25.32 -11.71 -16.05
CA PRO A 96 25.63 -12.00 -14.65
C PRO A 96 24.37 -12.24 -13.81
N TRP A 97 23.32 -11.43 -13.99
CA TRP A 97 22.08 -11.55 -13.22
C TRP A 97 21.28 -12.81 -13.56
N ARG A 98 21.21 -13.18 -14.85
CA ARG A 98 20.49 -14.38 -15.31
C ARG A 98 21.20 -15.69 -14.98
N ARG A 99 22.54 -15.64 -14.83
CA ARG A 99 23.37 -16.79 -14.44
C ARG A 99 23.58 -16.90 -12.94
N LEU A 100 23.26 -15.86 -12.17
CA LEU A 100 23.45 -15.84 -10.72
C LEU A 100 22.57 -16.90 -10.06
N ASP A 101 23.16 -17.66 -9.14
CA ASP A 101 22.45 -18.66 -8.37
C ASP A 101 21.28 -18.04 -7.63
N ALA A 102 20.18 -18.79 -7.55
CA ALA A 102 18.97 -18.33 -6.86
C ALA A 102 19.23 -17.99 -5.38
N SER A 103 20.09 -18.75 -4.72
CA SER A 103 20.54 -18.53 -3.36
C SER A 103 21.37 -17.25 -3.21
N ASP A 104 22.21 -16.92 -4.20
CA ASP A 104 23.05 -15.71 -4.19
C ASP A 104 22.21 -14.43 -4.38
N ARG A 105 21.08 -14.48 -5.12
CA ARG A 105 20.09 -13.38 -5.08
C ARG A 105 19.57 -13.14 -3.67
N GLY A 106 19.34 -14.22 -2.92
CA GLY A 106 18.99 -14.14 -1.50
C GLY A 106 20.09 -13.51 -0.65
N ARG A 107 21.36 -13.84 -0.92
CA ARG A 107 22.51 -13.21 -0.23
C ARG A 107 22.59 -11.71 -0.51
N LEU A 108 22.40 -11.28 -1.75
CA LEU A 108 22.39 -9.85 -2.11
C LEU A 108 21.26 -9.08 -1.42
N LEU A 109 20.05 -9.67 -1.33
CA LEU A 109 18.93 -9.06 -0.60
C LEU A 109 19.18 -8.95 0.90
N ASN A 110 19.80 -9.98 1.52
CA ASN A 110 20.21 -9.90 2.93
C ASN A 110 21.29 -8.85 3.13
N ARG A 111 22.29 -8.78 2.23
CA ARG A 111 23.34 -7.75 2.28
C ARG A 111 22.76 -6.35 2.18
N LEU A 112 21.79 -6.12 1.30
CA LEU A 112 21.08 -4.85 1.21
C LEU A 112 20.36 -4.51 2.52
N ALA A 113 19.69 -5.49 3.14
CA ALA A 113 19.06 -5.29 4.43
C ALA A 113 20.09 -4.93 5.52
N ASP A 114 21.26 -5.57 5.54
CA ASP A 114 22.32 -5.25 6.50
C ASP A 114 22.86 -3.83 6.32
N LEU A 115 22.97 -3.35 5.08
CA LEU A 115 23.38 -1.97 4.77
C LEU A 115 22.30 -0.95 5.16
N ILE A 116 21.03 -1.26 4.92
CA ILE A 116 19.92 -0.42 5.39
C ILE A 116 19.87 -0.39 6.93
N GLU A 117 20.20 -1.50 7.60
CA GLU A 117 20.26 -1.56 9.06
C GLU A 117 21.44 -0.75 9.61
N ARG A 118 22.60 -0.79 8.94
CA ARG A 118 23.75 0.08 9.24
C ARG A 118 23.35 1.55 9.19
N ASP A 119 22.65 1.95 8.13
CA ASP A 119 22.29 3.36 7.88
C ASP A 119 20.91 3.73 8.42
N ARG A 120 20.33 2.89 9.29
CA ARG A 120 18.93 3.00 9.77
C ARG A 120 18.61 4.36 10.39
N THR A 121 19.52 4.92 11.18
CA THR A 121 19.34 6.23 11.83
C THR A 121 19.28 7.35 10.80
N TYR A 122 20.18 7.34 9.81
CA TYR A 122 20.22 8.31 8.73
C TYR A 122 18.96 8.21 7.86
N LEU A 123 18.62 7.00 7.42
CA LEU A 123 17.44 6.75 6.59
C LEU A 123 16.14 7.14 7.30
N ALA A 124 16.01 6.85 8.60
CA ALA A 124 14.82 7.25 9.36
C ALA A 124 14.69 8.77 9.50
N ALA A 125 15.82 9.48 9.68
CA ALA A 125 15.82 10.93 9.74
C ALA A 125 15.48 11.57 8.38
N LEU A 126 16.07 11.03 7.29
CA LEU A 126 15.79 11.50 5.93
C LEU A 126 14.34 11.22 5.52
N GLU A 127 13.80 10.04 5.89
CA GLU A 127 12.39 9.69 5.68
C GLU A 127 11.48 10.71 6.39
N THR A 128 11.79 11.06 7.64
CA THR A 128 11.05 12.08 8.39
C THR A 128 11.17 13.47 7.78
N LEU A 129 12.35 13.85 7.30
CA LEU A 129 12.58 15.17 6.67
C LEU A 129 11.73 15.36 5.42
N ASP A 130 11.72 14.36 4.53
CA ASP A 130 11.11 14.42 3.20
C ASP A 130 9.60 14.07 3.24
N ASN A 131 9.16 13.23 4.19
CA ASN A 131 7.74 12.81 4.30
C ASN A 131 6.94 13.52 5.41
N GLY A 132 7.59 13.90 6.51
CA GLY A 132 6.93 14.51 7.67
C GLY A 132 6.42 13.53 8.74
N LYS A 133 6.48 12.21 8.55
CA LYS A 133 6.11 11.26 9.64
C LYS A 133 7.06 11.39 10.84
N PRO A 134 6.59 11.14 12.09
CA PRO A 134 7.45 11.23 13.27
C PRO A 134 8.66 10.29 13.17
N TYR A 135 9.85 10.79 13.55
CA TYR A 135 11.12 10.05 13.46
C TYR A 135 11.10 8.73 14.24
N VAL A 136 10.44 8.71 15.39
CA VAL A 136 10.26 7.48 16.19
C VAL A 136 9.53 6.41 15.38
N ILE A 137 8.53 6.80 14.57
CA ILE A 137 7.78 5.89 13.70
C ILE A 137 8.66 5.46 12.52
N SER A 138 9.35 6.38 11.84
CA SER A 138 10.31 6.03 10.79
C SER A 138 11.31 4.98 11.27
N TYR A 139 11.89 5.18 12.45
CA TYR A 139 12.92 4.29 12.99
C TYR A 139 12.36 2.94 13.47
N LEU A 140 11.31 2.95 14.31
CA LEU A 140 10.81 1.74 14.97
C LEU A 140 9.81 0.93 14.13
N VAL A 141 9.16 1.58 13.17
CA VAL A 141 8.09 0.97 12.35
C VAL A 141 8.57 0.82 10.92
N ASP A 142 8.71 1.90 10.16
CA ASP A 142 9.01 1.84 8.72
C ASP A 142 10.30 1.06 8.43
N LEU A 143 11.42 1.45 9.03
CA LEU A 143 12.71 0.80 8.79
C LEU A 143 12.72 -0.66 9.29
N ASP A 144 12.11 -0.95 10.44
CA ASP A 144 11.98 -2.34 10.91
C ASP A 144 11.19 -3.21 9.91
N MET A 145 10.12 -2.65 9.34
CA MET A 145 9.29 -3.33 8.35
C MET A 145 10.01 -3.50 7.00
N VAL A 146 10.83 -2.53 6.59
CA VAL A 146 11.73 -2.63 5.42
C VAL A 146 12.69 -3.79 5.60
N LEU A 147 13.43 -3.83 6.71
CA LEU A 147 14.41 -4.87 7.01
C LEU A 147 13.78 -6.26 7.01
N LYS A 148 12.62 -6.40 7.65
CA LYS A 148 11.88 -7.66 7.69
C LYS A 148 11.37 -8.07 6.31
N CYS A 149 10.87 -7.14 5.50
CA CYS A 149 10.40 -7.43 4.15
C CYS A 149 11.53 -7.95 3.25
N LEU A 150 12.67 -7.28 3.25
CA LEU A 150 13.82 -7.67 2.42
C LEU A 150 14.38 -9.03 2.86
N ARG A 151 14.61 -9.23 4.17
CA ARG A 151 15.09 -10.50 4.73
C ARG A 151 14.11 -11.65 4.50
N TYR A 152 12.81 -11.37 4.55
CA TYR A 152 11.79 -12.34 4.21
C TYR A 152 11.89 -12.79 2.75
N TYR A 153 11.99 -11.85 1.81
CA TYR A 153 12.10 -12.17 0.39
C TYR A 153 13.44 -12.76 -0.01
N ALA A 154 14.52 -12.43 0.70
CA ALA A 154 15.79 -13.11 0.56
C ALA A 154 15.64 -14.63 0.76
N GLY A 155 14.81 -15.04 1.73
CA GLY A 155 14.51 -16.45 1.98
C GLY A 155 13.71 -17.15 0.88
N TRP A 156 13.02 -16.42 0.02
CA TRP A 156 12.21 -16.97 -1.08
C TRP A 156 12.97 -17.17 -2.38
N ALA A 157 14.16 -16.59 -2.51
CA ALA A 157 14.87 -16.48 -3.79
C ALA A 157 15.13 -17.84 -4.48
N ASP A 158 15.30 -18.92 -3.70
CA ASP A 158 15.58 -20.29 -4.13
C ASP A 158 14.47 -21.29 -3.76
N LYS A 159 13.28 -20.84 -3.34
CA LYS A 159 12.21 -21.72 -2.82
C LYS A 159 10.90 -21.67 -3.60
N TYR A 160 10.83 -20.91 -4.68
CA TYR A 160 9.64 -20.84 -5.52
C TYR A 160 9.64 -21.92 -6.62
N HIS A 161 9.56 -23.17 -6.19
CA HIS A 161 9.67 -24.35 -7.06
C HIS A 161 8.61 -24.39 -8.17
N GLY A 162 9.02 -24.91 -9.33
CA GLY A 162 8.11 -25.36 -10.37
C GLY A 162 7.35 -26.63 -9.97
N LYS A 163 6.81 -27.35 -10.96
CA LYS A 163 6.01 -28.56 -10.74
C LYS A 163 6.39 -29.64 -11.75
N THR A 164 6.32 -30.89 -11.33
CA THR A 164 6.19 -32.05 -12.23
C THR A 164 4.71 -32.40 -12.34
N LEU A 165 4.18 -32.50 -13.55
CA LEU A 165 2.76 -32.63 -13.80
C LEU A 165 2.41 -34.04 -14.28
N PRO A 166 1.45 -34.74 -13.65
CA PRO A 166 0.97 -36.04 -14.11
C PRO A 166 -0.01 -35.85 -15.28
N ILE A 167 0.54 -35.57 -16.46
CA ILE A 167 -0.24 -35.46 -17.70
C ILE A 167 -0.66 -36.85 -18.19
N ASP A 168 -1.81 -36.93 -18.86
CA ASP A 168 -2.27 -38.18 -19.47
C ASP A 168 -1.32 -38.64 -20.60
N GLY A 169 -1.19 -39.96 -20.78
CA GLY A 169 -0.31 -40.57 -21.78
C GLY A 169 1.17 -40.63 -21.38
N ASP A 170 2.02 -41.12 -22.27
CA ASP A 170 3.44 -41.36 -22.01
C ASP A 170 4.29 -40.09 -22.23
N TYR A 171 3.98 -39.04 -21.46
CA TYR A 171 4.69 -37.76 -21.52
C TYR A 171 5.28 -37.36 -20.16
N PHE A 172 6.45 -36.73 -20.18
CA PHE A 172 7.01 -36.05 -19.03
C PHE A 172 6.76 -34.53 -19.15
N SER A 173 6.01 -33.98 -18.20
CA SER A 173 5.66 -32.55 -18.17
C SER A 173 6.16 -31.88 -16.89
N TYR A 174 6.77 -30.70 -17.03
CA TYR A 174 7.24 -29.90 -15.90
C TYR A 174 7.10 -28.40 -16.19
N THR A 175 7.07 -27.60 -15.13
CA THR A 175 7.02 -26.13 -15.23
C THR A 175 8.32 -25.49 -14.74
N ARG A 176 8.73 -24.43 -15.42
CA ARG A 176 9.79 -23.52 -14.98
C ARG A 176 9.16 -22.21 -14.53
N HIS A 177 9.47 -21.77 -13.33
CA HIS A 177 9.08 -20.45 -12.85
C HIS A 177 10.18 -19.44 -13.21
N GLU A 178 10.09 -18.89 -14.41
CA GLU A 178 11.04 -17.88 -14.88
C GLU A 178 10.62 -16.47 -14.41
N PRO A 179 11.59 -15.54 -14.26
CA PRO A 179 11.26 -14.15 -14.02
C PRO A 179 10.41 -13.60 -15.17
N VAL A 180 9.50 -12.67 -14.88
CA VAL A 180 8.67 -12.03 -15.91
C VAL A 180 9.49 -11.13 -16.83
N GLY A 181 10.58 -10.54 -16.33
CA GLY A 181 11.50 -9.69 -17.10
C GLY A 181 11.64 -8.28 -16.51
N VAL A 182 11.53 -7.27 -17.36
CA VAL A 182 11.61 -5.86 -16.99
C VAL A 182 10.34 -5.44 -16.28
N CYS A 183 10.47 -5.12 -14.99
CA CYS A 183 9.37 -4.71 -14.13
C CYS A 183 9.39 -3.20 -13.91
N GLY A 184 8.42 -2.49 -14.50
CA GLY A 184 8.10 -1.11 -14.15
C GLY A 184 7.42 -1.04 -12.78
N GLN A 185 8.00 -0.31 -11.83
CA GLN A 185 7.49 -0.22 -10.46
C GLN A 185 7.24 1.24 -10.09
N ILE A 186 5.99 1.62 -9.86
CA ILE A 186 5.59 3.00 -9.57
C ILE A 186 5.03 3.03 -8.15
N ILE A 187 5.64 3.82 -7.27
CA ILE A 187 5.34 3.83 -5.83
C ILE A 187 4.86 5.20 -5.32
N PRO A 188 4.01 5.23 -4.27
CA PRO A 188 3.50 6.46 -3.68
C PRO A 188 4.45 7.02 -2.61
N TRP A 189 4.08 8.16 -2.05
CA TRP A 189 4.87 8.92 -1.09
C TRP A 189 4.60 8.61 0.38
N ASN A 190 3.56 7.83 0.73
CA ASN A 190 3.12 7.72 2.13
C ASN A 190 4.01 6.82 2.99
N PHE A 191 4.59 5.78 2.40
CA PHE A 191 5.63 4.94 3.03
C PHE A 191 6.79 4.71 2.05
N PRO A 192 7.60 5.74 1.73
CA PRO A 192 8.58 5.69 0.64
C PRO A 192 9.50 4.46 0.67
N LEU A 193 10.22 4.25 1.79
CA LEU A 193 11.14 3.12 1.92
C LEU A 193 10.42 1.77 1.97
N LEU A 194 9.29 1.69 2.67
CA LEU A 194 8.54 0.43 2.78
C LEU A 194 7.94 0.02 1.43
N MET A 195 7.41 0.96 0.65
CA MET A 195 6.87 0.68 -0.67
C MET A 195 7.96 0.28 -1.65
N GLN A 196 9.13 0.90 -1.58
CA GLN A 196 10.32 0.45 -2.32
C GLN A 196 10.66 -1.00 -1.95
N ALA A 197 10.76 -1.32 -0.66
CA ALA A 197 11.08 -2.68 -0.19
C ALA A 197 10.03 -3.73 -0.60
N TRP A 198 8.75 -3.39 -0.55
CA TRP A 198 7.63 -4.25 -0.99
C TRP A 198 7.70 -4.57 -2.48
N LYS A 199 8.28 -3.69 -3.29
CA LYS A 199 8.42 -3.87 -4.74
C LYS A 199 9.72 -4.58 -5.11
N LEU A 200 10.86 -4.15 -4.54
CA LEU A 200 12.17 -4.73 -4.82
C LEU A 200 12.30 -6.15 -4.29
N GLY A 201 11.87 -6.42 -3.04
CA GLY A 201 11.98 -7.73 -2.41
C GLY A 201 11.52 -8.89 -3.30
N PRO A 202 10.22 -8.95 -3.68
CA PRO A 202 9.72 -10.03 -4.53
C PRO A 202 10.33 -10.04 -5.93
N ALA A 203 10.53 -8.86 -6.55
CA ALA A 203 11.03 -8.77 -7.92
C ALA A 203 12.45 -9.33 -8.03
N LEU A 204 13.34 -8.91 -7.12
CA LEU A 204 14.74 -9.33 -7.10
C LEU A 204 14.90 -10.79 -6.66
N ALA A 205 14.12 -11.24 -5.66
CA ALA A 205 14.15 -12.64 -5.23
C ALA A 205 13.83 -13.60 -6.39
N THR A 206 12.88 -13.21 -7.24
CA THR A 206 12.46 -13.97 -8.42
C THR A 206 13.30 -13.71 -9.68
N GLY A 207 14.39 -12.94 -9.59
CA GLY A 207 15.34 -12.72 -10.68
C GLY A 207 14.91 -11.73 -11.76
N ASN A 208 13.93 -10.86 -11.46
CA ASN A 208 13.56 -9.76 -12.36
C ASN A 208 14.57 -8.62 -12.31
N VAL A 209 14.45 -7.69 -13.26
CA VAL A 209 15.11 -6.39 -13.25
C VAL A 209 14.06 -5.29 -13.15
N VAL A 210 14.43 -4.12 -12.62
CA VAL A 210 13.48 -3.09 -12.21
C VAL A 210 13.80 -1.74 -12.84
N VAL A 211 12.75 -1.07 -13.31
CA VAL A 211 12.74 0.39 -13.54
C VAL A 211 11.72 0.99 -12.57
N MET A 212 12.20 1.66 -11.55
CA MET A 212 11.38 2.21 -10.47
C MET A 212 11.18 3.71 -10.63
N LYS A 213 9.92 4.16 -10.60
CA LYS A 213 9.55 5.56 -10.44
C LYS A 213 9.12 5.82 -9.00
N VAL A 214 9.86 6.69 -8.33
CA VAL A 214 9.59 7.13 -6.94
C VAL A 214 8.69 8.37 -6.95
N SER A 215 7.88 8.55 -5.91
CA SER A 215 6.97 9.70 -5.83
C SER A 215 7.75 11.03 -5.82
N GLU A 216 7.27 12.02 -6.56
CA GLU A 216 7.89 13.34 -6.65
C GLU A 216 7.95 14.07 -5.30
N GLN A 217 7.07 13.74 -4.35
CA GLN A 217 7.06 14.32 -3.02
C GLN A 217 8.11 13.71 -2.07
N THR A 218 8.62 12.50 -2.36
CA THR A 218 9.50 11.77 -1.42
C THR A 218 10.59 10.95 -2.11
N PRO A 219 11.41 11.55 -2.99
CA PRO A 219 12.38 10.78 -3.76
C PRO A 219 13.62 10.36 -2.93
N LEU A 220 13.98 11.09 -1.88
CA LEU A 220 15.37 11.11 -1.39
C LEU A 220 15.82 9.79 -0.76
N THR A 221 15.00 9.17 0.08
CA THR A 221 15.38 7.91 0.75
C THR A 221 15.52 6.75 -0.21
N ALA A 222 14.66 6.68 -1.23
CA ALA A 222 14.73 5.65 -2.25
C ALA A 222 15.99 5.78 -3.13
N LEU A 223 16.44 7.00 -3.40
CA LEU A 223 17.71 7.26 -4.08
C LEU A 223 18.90 6.87 -3.21
N TYR A 224 18.89 7.16 -1.91
CA TYR A 224 19.94 6.67 -1.01
C TYR A 224 20.03 5.13 -0.99
N VAL A 225 18.89 4.44 -0.97
CA VAL A 225 18.87 2.97 -1.09
C VAL A 225 19.45 2.49 -2.43
N ALA A 226 19.34 3.25 -3.52
CA ALA A 226 20.00 2.91 -4.79
C ALA A 226 21.53 2.83 -4.65
N ASN A 227 22.13 3.75 -3.87
CA ASN A 227 23.55 3.65 -3.54
C ASN A 227 23.87 2.38 -2.73
N LEU A 228 23.00 2.01 -1.78
CA LEU A 228 23.16 0.77 -1.02
C LEU A 228 22.99 -0.49 -1.88
N ILE A 229 22.17 -0.43 -2.93
CA ILE A 229 22.04 -1.51 -3.92
C ILE A 229 23.35 -1.69 -4.69
N LYS A 230 24.00 -0.60 -5.09
CA LYS A 230 25.35 -0.65 -5.69
C LYS A 230 26.36 -1.23 -4.70
N GLU A 231 26.38 -0.76 -3.45
CA GLU A 231 27.30 -1.24 -2.41
C GLU A 231 27.07 -2.73 -2.07
N ALA A 232 25.82 -3.21 -2.14
CA ALA A 232 25.48 -4.61 -1.92
C ALA A 232 26.01 -5.55 -3.02
N GLY A 233 26.38 -5.00 -4.19
CA GLY A 233 26.95 -5.77 -5.30
C GLY A 233 25.93 -6.28 -6.32
N PHE A 234 24.74 -5.68 -6.39
CA PHE A 234 23.81 -6.00 -7.49
C PHE A 234 24.43 -5.60 -8.83
N PRO A 235 24.33 -6.45 -9.88
CA PRO A 235 24.84 -6.12 -11.20
C PRO A 235 24.23 -4.82 -11.75
N PRO A 236 24.98 -4.01 -12.52
CA PRO A 236 24.45 -2.83 -13.20
C PRO A 236 23.19 -3.15 -14.00
N GLY A 237 22.20 -2.25 -13.93
CA GLY A 237 20.95 -2.36 -14.68
C GLY A 237 19.89 -3.24 -14.01
N VAL A 238 20.22 -3.99 -12.96
CA VAL A 238 19.24 -4.82 -12.23
C VAL A 238 18.21 -3.96 -11.51
N VAL A 239 18.61 -2.82 -10.95
CA VAL A 239 17.71 -1.80 -10.41
C VAL A 239 18.08 -0.45 -10.98
N ASN A 240 17.11 0.21 -11.59
CA ASN A 240 17.23 1.57 -12.08
C ASN A 240 16.11 2.40 -11.43
N ILE A 241 16.43 3.62 -10.98
CA ILE A 241 15.47 4.50 -10.30
C ILE A 241 15.42 5.83 -11.03
N VAL A 242 14.23 6.20 -11.50
CA VAL A 242 13.97 7.44 -12.24
C VAL A 242 13.02 8.30 -11.40
N PRO A 243 13.54 9.26 -10.60
CA PRO A 243 12.70 10.30 -10.00
C PRO A 243 12.10 11.18 -11.10
N GLY A 244 10.87 11.65 -10.90
CA GLY A 244 10.14 12.46 -11.88
C GLY A 244 8.66 12.54 -11.53
N TYR A 245 7.84 13.11 -12.40
CA TYR A 245 6.41 13.24 -12.17
C TYR A 245 5.61 12.02 -12.66
N GLY A 246 4.39 11.86 -12.16
CA GLY A 246 3.47 10.78 -12.58
C GLY A 246 3.12 10.83 -14.08
N PRO A 247 2.62 11.96 -14.62
CA PRO A 247 2.22 12.07 -16.03
C PRO A 247 3.36 11.96 -17.05
N THR A 248 4.61 12.14 -16.63
CA THR A 248 5.81 12.01 -17.48
C THR A 248 6.45 10.64 -17.28
N ALA A 249 7.39 10.49 -16.35
CA ALA A 249 8.11 9.24 -16.09
C ALA A 249 7.19 8.05 -15.77
N GLY A 250 6.14 8.26 -14.96
CA GLY A 250 5.19 7.21 -14.62
C GLY A 250 4.41 6.69 -15.82
N ALA A 251 3.88 7.60 -16.64
CA ALA A 251 3.14 7.26 -17.87
C ALA A 251 4.04 6.63 -18.94
N ALA A 252 5.30 7.09 -19.04
CA ALA A 252 6.31 6.49 -19.90
C ALA A 252 6.53 5.02 -19.55
N ILE A 253 6.77 4.68 -18.27
CA ILE A 253 6.91 3.28 -17.83
C ILE A 253 5.66 2.45 -18.16
N ALA A 254 4.46 2.98 -17.88
CA ALA A 254 3.21 2.26 -18.08
C ALA A 254 2.92 1.98 -19.57
N SER A 255 3.37 2.86 -20.46
CA SER A 255 3.15 2.77 -21.91
C SER A 255 4.34 2.19 -22.67
N HIS A 256 5.48 1.96 -22.02
CA HIS A 256 6.69 1.50 -22.68
C HIS A 256 6.51 0.10 -23.30
N GLU A 257 6.93 -0.07 -24.55
CA GLU A 257 6.74 -1.32 -25.31
C GLU A 257 7.64 -2.46 -24.81
N ASP A 258 8.79 -2.13 -24.22
CA ASP A 258 9.76 -3.11 -23.71
C ASP A 258 9.72 -3.31 -22.18
N VAL A 259 8.62 -2.92 -21.53
CA VAL A 259 8.36 -3.25 -20.11
C VAL A 259 7.40 -4.43 -20.03
N ASP A 260 7.83 -5.55 -19.45
CA ASP A 260 7.08 -6.82 -19.46
C ASP A 260 5.96 -6.87 -18.40
N LYS A 261 6.14 -6.10 -17.33
CA LYS A 261 5.20 -6.00 -16.20
C LYS A 261 5.22 -4.60 -15.59
N VAL A 262 4.05 -4.08 -15.22
CA VAL A 262 3.91 -2.93 -14.34
C VAL A 262 3.30 -3.32 -12.98
N ALA A 263 3.82 -2.74 -11.91
CA ALA A 263 3.27 -2.82 -10.56
C ALA A 263 3.11 -1.40 -10.01
N PHE A 264 1.86 -0.98 -9.82
CA PHE A 264 1.52 0.37 -9.37
C PHE A 264 0.92 0.34 -7.98
N THR A 265 1.30 1.32 -7.15
CA THR A 265 0.59 1.63 -5.91
C THR A 265 0.28 3.11 -5.86
N GLY A 266 -0.97 3.48 -5.58
CA GLY A 266 -1.41 4.87 -5.58
C GLY A 266 -2.92 5.02 -5.64
N SER A 267 -3.42 6.13 -6.20
CA SER A 267 -4.86 6.38 -6.25
C SER A 267 -5.58 5.45 -7.24
N THR A 268 -6.85 5.13 -6.96
CA THR A 268 -7.69 4.33 -7.88
C THR A 268 -7.84 4.99 -9.25
N GLU A 269 -7.90 6.32 -9.30
CA GLU A 269 -7.95 7.09 -10.54
C GLU A 269 -6.74 6.83 -11.43
N VAL A 270 -5.52 6.95 -10.88
CA VAL A 270 -4.29 6.70 -11.64
C VAL A 270 -4.16 5.20 -11.95
N GLY A 271 -4.62 4.31 -11.07
CA GLY A 271 -4.68 2.87 -11.34
C GLY A 271 -5.41 2.51 -12.64
N HIS A 272 -6.54 3.18 -12.93
CA HIS A 272 -7.22 3.01 -14.21
C HIS A 272 -6.37 3.47 -15.39
N LEU A 273 -5.67 4.60 -15.27
CA LEU A 273 -4.77 5.10 -16.32
C LEU A 273 -3.63 4.11 -16.61
N ILE A 274 -3.05 3.51 -15.56
CA ILE A 274 -2.02 2.47 -15.70
C ILE A 274 -2.57 1.25 -16.45
N GLN A 275 -3.76 0.77 -16.10
CA GLN A 275 -4.38 -0.38 -16.77
C GLN A 275 -4.67 -0.09 -18.25
N VAL A 276 -5.16 1.12 -18.55
CA VAL A 276 -5.42 1.56 -19.94
C VAL A 276 -4.12 1.67 -20.73
N ALA A 277 -3.07 2.26 -20.17
CA ALA A 277 -1.77 2.38 -20.81
C ALA A 277 -1.16 1.01 -21.14
N ALA A 278 -1.24 0.06 -20.20
CA ALA A 278 -0.80 -1.31 -20.42
C ALA A 278 -1.60 -2.00 -21.55
N GLY A 279 -2.92 -1.82 -21.57
CA GLY A 279 -3.80 -2.38 -22.60
C GLY A 279 -3.57 -1.80 -24.01
N LYS A 280 -3.19 -0.52 -24.09
CA LYS A 280 -2.95 0.20 -25.36
C LYS A 280 -1.54 0.00 -25.94
N SER A 281 -0.59 -0.45 -25.13
CA SER A 281 0.79 -0.69 -25.54
C SER A 281 0.99 -2.18 -25.85
N ASN A 282 1.78 -2.87 -25.02
CA ASN A 282 2.25 -4.24 -25.25
C ASN A 282 1.51 -5.31 -24.45
N LEU A 283 0.35 -4.99 -23.86
CA LEU A 283 -0.40 -5.89 -22.95
C LEU A 283 0.44 -6.39 -21.76
N LYS A 284 1.41 -5.58 -21.28
CA LYS A 284 2.21 -5.89 -20.09
C LYS A 284 1.34 -6.31 -18.91
N ARG A 285 1.85 -7.24 -18.11
CA ARG A 285 1.13 -7.74 -16.92
C ARG A 285 0.96 -6.61 -15.91
N VAL A 286 -0.24 -6.43 -15.37
CA VAL A 286 -0.54 -5.35 -14.41
C VAL A 286 -0.89 -5.92 -13.03
N THR A 287 -0.44 -5.25 -11.98
CA THR A 287 -0.97 -5.40 -10.61
C THR A 287 -1.11 -4.03 -9.98
N LEU A 288 -2.24 -3.76 -9.32
CA LEU A 288 -2.60 -2.44 -8.81
C LEU A 288 -2.91 -2.53 -7.31
N GLU A 289 -2.24 -1.75 -6.47
CA GLU A 289 -2.61 -1.59 -5.06
C GLU A 289 -3.13 -0.16 -4.87
N LEU A 290 -4.44 -0.03 -4.66
CA LEU A 290 -5.13 1.25 -4.80
C LEU A 290 -5.68 1.78 -3.46
N GLY A 291 -6.51 2.82 -3.51
CA GLY A 291 -7.10 3.46 -2.34
C GLY A 291 -8.17 2.61 -1.64
N GLY A 292 -8.60 3.08 -0.47
CA GLY A 292 -9.58 2.39 0.36
C GLY A 292 -10.54 3.29 1.14
N LYS A 293 -11.64 2.67 1.59
CA LYS A 293 -12.57 3.23 2.58
C LYS A 293 -12.96 2.17 3.62
N SER A 294 -11.93 1.61 4.25
CA SER A 294 -12.01 0.41 5.08
C SER A 294 -12.98 0.58 6.25
N PRO A 295 -13.96 -0.32 6.42
CA PRO A 295 -14.85 -0.32 7.58
C PRO A 295 -14.15 -0.93 8.80
N ASN A 296 -14.29 -0.27 9.94
CA ASN A 296 -13.83 -0.74 11.25
C ASN A 296 -15.05 -0.93 12.16
N ILE A 297 -15.43 -2.19 12.43
CA ILE A 297 -16.69 -2.54 13.09
C ILE A 297 -16.45 -2.87 14.56
N ILE A 298 -17.08 -2.12 15.45
CA ILE A 298 -17.00 -2.24 16.90
C ILE A 298 -18.34 -2.77 17.43
N MET A 299 -18.34 -4.04 17.84
CA MET A 299 -19.51 -4.68 18.45
C MET A 299 -19.66 -4.27 19.92
N SER A 300 -20.88 -4.33 20.47
CA SER A 300 -21.18 -3.96 21.86
C SER A 300 -20.43 -4.79 22.90
N ASP A 301 -20.01 -6.01 22.55
CA ASP A 301 -19.25 -6.90 23.43
C ASP A 301 -17.72 -6.69 23.34
N ALA A 302 -17.25 -5.75 22.51
CA ALA A 302 -15.83 -5.43 22.38
C ALA A 302 -15.19 -5.01 23.72
N ASP A 303 -13.87 -5.10 23.79
CA ASP A 303 -13.10 -4.45 24.86
C ASP A 303 -13.04 -2.95 24.54
N MET A 304 -13.76 -2.13 25.32
CA MET A 304 -13.96 -0.69 25.04
C MET A 304 -12.63 0.07 24.94
N ASP A 305 -11.77 -0.06 25.95
CA ASP A 305 -10.48 0.65 25.99
C ASP A 305 -9.60 0.27 24.79
N TRP A 306 -9.56 -1.03 24.47
CA TRP A 306 -8.81 -1.52 23.32
C TRP A 306 -9.41 -1.05 21.99
N ALA A 307 -10.73 -1.14 21.84
CA ALA A 307 -11.41 -0.74 20.61
C ALA A 307 -11.21 0.75 20.32
N VAL A 308 -11.29 1.62 21.33
CA VAL A 308 -11.05 3.07 21.18
C VAL A 308 -9.61 3.33 20.72
N GLU A 309 -8.61 2.79 21.41
CA GLU A 309 -7.21 3.04 21.06
C GLU A 309 -6.85 2.48 19.67
N GLN A 310 -7.39 1.30 19.33
CA GLN A 310 -7.12 0.68 18.04
C GLN A 310 -7.88 1.36 16.89
N ALA A 311 -9.10 1.86 17.11
CA ALA A 311 -9.81 2.65 16.12
C ALA A 311 -9.13 4.01 15.89
N HIS A 312 -8.64 4.63 16.96
CA HIS A 312 -7.80 5.83 16.89
C HIS A 312 -6.55 5.55 16.04
N PHE A 313 -5.80 4.50 16.38
CA PHE A 313 -4.63 4.11 15.60
C PHE A 313 -4.98 3.81 14.13
N ALA A 314 -6.02 3.01 13.89
CA ALA A 314 -6.42 2.55 12.56
C ALA A 314 -6.71 3.71 11.60
N LEU A 315 -7.11 4.87 12.14
CA LEU A 315 -7.35 6.05 11.35
C LEU A 315 -6.18 7.04 11.35
N PHE A 316 -5.65 7.43 12.51
CA PHE A 316 -4.70 8.54 12.63
C PHE A 316 -3.24 8.14 12.36
N PHE A 317 -2.94 6.84 12.21
CA PHE A 317 -1.61 6.37 11.87
C PHE A 317 -1.10 7.00 10.57
N ASN A 318 0.18 7.37 10.55
CA ASN A 318 0.84 8.06 9.43
C ASN A 318 0.06 9.30 8.95
N GLN A 319 -0.41 10.11 9.91
CA GLN A 319 -1.26 11.28 9.68
C GLN A 319 -2.61 10.97 8.97
N GLY A 320 -3.04 9.71 8.94
CA GLY A 320 -4.19 9.26 8.14
C GLY A 320 -3.88 9.01 6.67
N GLN A 321 -2.61 9.08 6.27
CA GLN A 321 -2.12 8.85 4.92
C GLN A 321 -1.82 7.36 4.72
N CYS A 322 -2.83 6.52 4.91
CA CYS A 322 -2.74 5.07 4.80
C CYS A 322 -3.92 4.54 3.98
N CYS A 323 -3.66 3.76 2.92
CA CYS A 323 -4.68 3.25 2.02
C CYS A 323 -5.71 2.37 2.76
N CYS A 324 -5.26 1.61 3.77
CA CYS A 324 -6.13 0.75 4.58
C CYS A 324 -6.67 1.43 5.84
N ALA A 325 -6.63 2.77 5.95
CA ALA A 325 -7.12 3.50 7.12
C ALA A 325 -8.58 3.15 7.44
N GLY A 326 -8.86 2.91 8.73
CA GLY A 326 -10.18 2.59 9.31
C GLY A 326 -11.16 3.76 9.28
N SER A 327 -11.39 4.31 8.08
CA SER A 327 -12.06 5.58 7.83
C SER A 327 -13.58 5.52 7.86
N ARG A 328 -14.17 4.36 8.16
CA ARG A 328 -15.57 4.24 8.58
C ARG A 328 -15.63 3.42 9.85
N THR A 329 -15.65 4.08 11.00
CA THR A 329 -15.75 3.40 12.29
C THR A 329 -17.22 3.18 12.63
N PHE A 330 -17.72 1.97 12.39
CA PHE A 330 -19.07 1.56 12.72
C PHE A 330 -19.10 1.09 14.18
N VAL A 331 -19.94 1.70 15.01
CA VAL A 331 -20.06 1.39 16.44
C VAL A 331 -21.50 1.05 16.78
N GLN A 332 -21.69 -0.06 17.49
CA GLN A 332 -23.02 -0.54 17.84
C GLN A 332 -23.73 0.43 18.80
N GLU A 333 -25.04 0.62 18.63
CA GLU A 333 -25.81 1.68 19.30
C GLU A 333 -25.67 1.69 20.82
N ASP A 334 -25.61 0.52 21.47
CA ASP A 334 -25.52 0.37 22.93
C ASP A 334 -24.25 0.98 23.54
N ILE A 335 -23.16 1.04 22.76
CA ILE A 335 -21.85 1.53 23.22
C ILE A 335 -21.41 2.81 22.50
N TYR A 336 -22.25 3.35 21.61
CA TYR A 336 -21.90 4.46 20.72
C TYR A 336 -21.48 5.72 21.49
N ALA A 337 -22.29 6.14 22.47
CA ALA A 337 -22.05 7.37 23.21
C ALA A 337 -20.71 7.35 23.96
N GLU A 338 -20.45 6.27 24.71
CA GLU A 338 -19.19 6.10 25.45
C GLU A 338 -17.98 6.01 24.51
N PHE A 339 -18.09 5.25 23.42
CA PHE A 339 -17.02 5.13 22.44
C PHE A 339 -16.67 6.48 21.81
N VAL A 340 -17.67 7.27 21.44
CA VAL A 340 -17.50 8.60 20.85
C VAL A 340 -16.80 9.53 21.84
N GLU A 341 -17.26 9.58 23.10
CA GLU A 341 -16.66 10.41 24.14
C GLU A 341 -15.16 10.11 24.31
N ARG A 342 -14.82 8.83 24.48
CA ARG A 342 -13.43 8.38 24.65
C ARG A 342 -12.58 8.63 23.40
N SER A 343 -13.15 8.42 22.21
CA SER A 343 -12.46 8.69 20.94
C SER A 343 -12.15 10.16 20.75
N VAL A 344 -13.06 11.06 21.13
CA VAL A 344 -12.85 12.51 21.09
C VAL A 344 -11.78 12.93 22.10
N ALA A 345 -11.82 12.40 23.32
CA ALA A 345 -10.79 12.67 24.33
C ALA A 345 -9.39 12.25 23.82
N ARG A 346 -9.29 11.04 23.25
CA ARG A 346 -8.04 10.52 22.68
C ARG A 346 -7.53 11.31 21.48
N ALA A 347 -8.43 11.79 20.63
CA ALA A 347 -8.08 12.64 19.49
C ALA A 347 -7.59 14.03 19.95
N ARG A 348 -8.22 14.63 20.97
CA ARG A 348 -7.79 15.92 21.56
C ARG A 348 -6.43 15.83 22.24
N SER A 349 -6.10 14.68 22.84
CA SER A 349 -4.81 14.48 23.50
C SER A 349 -3.67 14.11 22.54
N ARG A 350 -3.97 13.87 21.26
CA ARG A 350 -2.96 13.46 20.26
C ARG A 350 -2.02 14.63 19.95
N VAL A 351 -0.73 14.43 20.22
CA VAL A 351 0.28 15.48 20.06
C VAL A 351 0.62 15.70 18.58
N VAL A 352 0.33 16.90 18.07
CA VAL A 352 0.71 17.36 16.72
C VAL A 352 1.89 18.32 16.85
N GLY A 353 2.95 18.13 16.07
CA GLY A 353 4.12 19.02 16.15
C GLY A 353 5.29 18.59 15.28
N ASN A 354 6.47 19.15 15.57
CA ASN A 354 7.71 18.81 14.87
C ASN A 354 7.94 17.29 14.91
N PRO A 355 8.06 16.60 13.76
CA PRO A 355 8.19 15.15 13.73
C PRO A 355 9.50 14.62 14.32
N PHE A 356 10.50 15.48 14.56
CA PHE A 356 11.73 15.11 15.27
C PHE A 356 11.61 15.21 16.81
N ASP A 357 10.56 15.85 17.35
CA ASP A 357 10.29 15.81 18.80
C ASP A 357 9.74 14.42 19.17
N SER A 358 10.40 13.75 20.11
CA SER A 358 10.04 12.42 20.62
C SER A 358 8.60 12.30 21.16
N ARG A 359 7.97 13.43 21.52
CA ARG A 359 6.59 13.48 22.02
C ARG A 359 5.54 13.55 20.91
N THR A 360 5.96 13.89 19.69
CA THR A 360 5.04 14.07 18.56
C THR A 360 4.46 12.73 18.11
N GLU A 361 3.13 12.63 18.12
CA GLU A 361 2.42 11.47 17.57
C GLU A 361 2.00 11.68 16.11
N GLN A 362 1.87 12.94 15.67
CA GLN A 362 1.41 13.33 14.34
C GLN A 362 2.25 14.46 13.76
N GLY A 363 2.87 14.21 12.61
CA GLY A 363 3.53 15.24 11.81
C GLY A 363 2.57 15.98 10.85
N PRO A 364 3.10 16.72 9.87
CA PRO A 364 2.31 17.38 8.83
C PRO A 364 1.80 16.39 7.78
N GLN A 365 0.88 16.85 6.93
CA GLN A 365 0.52 16.19 5.68
C GLN A 365 1.67 16.36 4.67
N ILE A 366 1.74 15.49 3.66
CA ILE A 366 2.91 15.42 2.77
C ILE A 366 3.18 16.70 1.96
N ASP A 367 2.14 17.40 1.51
CA ASP A 367 2.28 18.58 0.66
C ASP A 367 1.06 19.51 0.77
N GLU A 368 1.17 20.67 0.14
CA GLU A 368 0.10 21.66 0.12
C GLU A 368 -1.17 21.15 -0.58
N THR A 369 -1.03 20.30 -1.60
CA THR A 369 -2.15 19.74 -2.36
C THR A 369 -3.02 18.87 -1.47
N GLN A 370 -2.40 17.92 -0.75
CA GLN A 370 -3.08 17.07 0.21
C GLN A 370 -3.64 17.88 1.37
N PHE A 371 -2.89 18.86 1.88
CA PHE A 371 -3.36 19.77 2.92
C PHE A 371 -4.69 20.46 2.54
N LYS A 372 -4.74 21.09 1.36
CA LYS A 372 -5.93 21.76 0.85
C LYS A 372 -7.08 20.77 0.60
N LYS A 373 -6.78 19.60 0.03
CA LYS A 373 -7.77 18.55 -0.24
C LYS A 373 -8.44 18.07 1.05
N ILE A 374 -7.66 17.81 2.10
CA ILE A 374 -8.18 17.34 3.39
C ILE A 374 -9.03 18.43 4.06
N LEU A 375 -8.58 19.70 4.05
CA LEU A 375 -9.39 20.82 4.54
C LEU A 375 -10.71 20.95 3.75
N GLY A 376 -10.69 20.69 2.44
CA GLY A 376 -11.89 20.59 1.60
C GLY A 376 -12.87 19.52 2.08
N TYR A 377 -12.40 18.31 2.39
CA TYR A 377 -13.25 17.25 2.95
C TYR A 377 -13.77 17.57 4.36
N ILE A 378 -12.97 18.25 5.18
CA ILE A 378 -13.42 18.72 6.49
C ILE A 378 -14.57 19.72 6.31
N LYS A 379 -14.46 20.63 5.32
CA LYS A 379 -15.51 21.58 4.98
C LYS A 379 -16.78 20.85 4.50
N SER A 380 -16.66 19.90 3.58
CA SER A 380 -17.81 19.15 3.07
C SER A 380 -18.52 18.35 4.17
N GLY A 381 -17.76 17.77 5.12
CA GLY A 381 -18.33 17.10 6.29
C GLY A 381 -19.22 18.01 7.13
N LYS A 382 -18.81 19.27 7.35
CA LYS A 382 -19.63 20.27 8.07
C LYS A 382 -20.88 20.66 7.27
N GLU A 383 -20.72 20.88 5.96
CA GLU A 383 -21.81 21.30 5.06
C GLU A 383 -22.89 20.22 4.86
N GLU A 384 -22.50 18.95 4.88
CA GLU A 384 -23.40 17.80 4.74
C GLU A 384 -24.06 17.38 6.07
N GLY A 385 -23.81 18.12 7.15
CA GLY A 385 -24.48 17.92 8.44
C GLY A 385 -23.84 16.87 9.36
N ALA A 386 -22.61 16.42 9.09
CA ALA A 386 -21.88 15.60 10.04
C ALA A 386 -21.52 16.41 11.29
N LYS A 387 -21.63 15.79 12.48
CA LYS A 387 -21.39 16.50 13.74
C LYS A 387 -19.89 16.60 14.02
N LEU A 388 -19.31 17.78 13.88
CA LEU A 388 -17.92 18.04 14.24
C LEU A 388 -17.74 17.97 15.78
N LEU A 389 -16.93 17.03 16.26
CA LEU A 389 -16.73 16.79 17.70
C LEU A 389 -15.42 17.37 18.25
N CYS A 390 -14.38 17.42 17.41
CA CYS A 390 -13.12 18.10 17.70
C CYS A 390 -12.32 18.37 16.41
N GLY A 391 -11.32 19.25 16.51
CA GLY A 391 -10.44 19.61 15.40
C GLY A 391 -11.17 20.40 14.31
N GLY A 392 -10.88 20.08 13.05
CA GLY A 392 -11.57 20.63 11.89
C GLY A 392 -10.93 21.87 11.27
N GLY A 393 -9.63 22.06 11.49
CA GLY A 393 -8.83 23.14 10.90
C GLY A 393 -7.33 22.85 10.88
N ALA A 394 -6.54 23.84 10.45
CA ALA A 394 -5.08 23.80 10.53
C ALA A 394 -4.61 23.78 12.00
N ALA A 395 -3.49 23.11 12.26
CA ALA A 395 -2.91 22.96 13.60
C ALA A 395 -1.67 23.83 13.85
N ALA A 396 -1.11 24.46 12.81
CA ALA A 396 0.03 25.37 12.90
C ALA A 396 -0.02 26.41 11.77
N ASP A 397 0.64 27.55 11.99
CA ASP A 397 0.75 28.62 10.99
C ASP A 397 1.79 28.31 9.90
N ARG A 398 2.70 27.35 10.16
CA ARG A 398 3.75 26.92 9.25
C ARG A 398 3.77 25.40 9.12
N GLY A 399 4.03 24.93 7.90
CA GLY A 399 3.94 23.52 7.53
C GLY A 399 2.50 23.04 7.38
N TYR A 400 2.33 21.81 6.89
CA TYR A 400 1.02 21.30 6.48
C TYR A 400 0.30 20.55 7.61
N PHE A 401 0.21 21.13 8.80
CA PHE A 401 -0.37 20.46 9.97
C PHE A 401 -1.89 20.63 10.05
N ILE A 402 -2.62 19.52 10.21
CA ILE A 402 -4.08 19.49 10.38
C ILE A 402 -4.42 18.92 11.75
N GLN A 403 -5.41 19.52 12.41
CA GLN A 403 -5.89 19.05 13.71
C GLN A 403 -6.52 17.65 13.59
N PRO A 404 -6.31 16.74 14.57
CA PRO A 404 -7.03 15.47 14.64
C PRO A 404 -8.53 15.73 14.70
N THR A 405 -9.22 15.38 13.63
CA THR A 405 -10.63 15.76 13.41
C THR A 405 -11.51 14.53 13.58
N VAL A 406 -12.61 14.67 14.33
CA VAL A 406 -13.59 13.59 14.52
C VAL A 406 -14.98 14.11 14.17
N PHE A 407 -15.64 13.41 13.25
CA PHE A 407 -17.05 13.57 12.93
C PHE A 407 -17.87 12.42 13.53
N GLY A 408 -18.87 12.78 14.32
CA GLY A 408 -19.93 11.88 14.79
C GLY A 408 -21.17 11.94 13.92
N ASP A 409 -22.09 11.01 14.18
CA ASP A 409 -23.39 10.88 13.52
C ASP A 409 -23.31 10.84 11.97
N VAL A 410 -22.18 10.34 11.44
CA VAL A 410 -21.92 10.27 10.00
C VAL A 410 -22.87 9.26 9.35
N GLN A 411 -23.43 9.65 8.20
CA GLN A 411 -24.33 8.84 7.40
C GLN A 411 -23.62 8.31 6.14
N ASP A 412 -24.01 7.12 5.69
CA ASP A 412 -23.38 6.45 4.54
C ASP A 412 -23.45 7.28 3.25
N GLY A 413 -24.44 8.18 3.15
CA GLY A 413 -24.65 9.08 2.01
C GLY A 413 -23.63 10.21 1.87
N MET A 414 -22.93 10.56 2.95
CA MET A 414 -22.00 11.70 3.00
C MET A 414 -20.72 11.44 2.20
N THR A 415 -20.15 12.49 1.62
CA THR A 415 -18.88 12.47 0.89
C THR A 415 -17.75 11.93 1.78
N ILE A 416 -17.67 12.39 3.03
CA ILE A 416 -16.65 11.95 4.00
C ILE A 416 -16.80 10.47 4.38
N ALA A 417 -17.97 9.85 4.16
CA ALA A 417 -18.19 8.41 4.35
C ALA A 417 -17.86 7.58 3.09
N LYS A 418 -17.81 8.19 1.91
CA LYS A 418 -17.62 7.48 0.63
C LYS A 418 -16.22 7.62 0.04
N GLU A 419 -15.61 8.79 0.17
CA GLU A 419 -14.36 9.13 -0.50
C GLU A 419 -13.14 8.97 0.41
N GLU A 420 -12.00 8.63 -0.18
CA GLU A 420 -10.73 8.51 0.52
C GLU A 420 -10.18 9.90 0.83
N ILE A 421 -10.24 10.30 2.10
CA ILE A 421 -9.76 11.61 2.57
C ILE A 421 -8.23 11.65 2.63
N PHE A 422 -7.62 10.55 3.09
CA PHE A 422 -6.17 10.39 3.22
C PHE A 422 -5.52 11.43 4.16
N GLY A 423 -6.18 11.70 5.30
CA GLY A 423 -5.76 12.65 6.31
C GLY A 423 -6.40 12.37 7.68
N PRO A 424 -6.14 13.17 8.72
CA PRO A 424 -6.51 12.88 10.10
C PRO A 424 -7.98 13.22 10.40
N VAL A 425 -8.91 12.59 9.68
CA VAL A 425 -10.36 12.84 9.75
C VAL A 425 -11.14 11.55 9.99
N MET A 426 -11.65 11.40 11.21
CA MET A 426 -12.37 10.21 11.67
C MET A 426 -13.86 10.34 11.37
N GLN A 427 -14.45 9.28 10.84
CA GLN A 427 -15.90 9.15 10.69
C GLN A 427 -16.41 8.06 11.64
N ILE A 428 -17.33 8.42 12.53
CA ILE A 428 -17.98 7.48 13.45
C ILE A 428 -19.46 7.34 13.08
N LEU A 429 -19.83 6.14 12.65
CA LEU A 429 -21.16 5.76 12.21
C LEU A 429 -21.80 4.83 13.25
N LYS A 430 -23.08 5.03 13.52
CA LYS A 430 -23.85 4.15 14.43
C LYS A 430 -24.51 3.03 13.64
N PHE A 431 -24.59 1.82 14.18
CA PHE A 431 -25.36 0.71 13.62
C PHE A 431 -26.06 -0.09 14.73
N LYS A 432 -27.04 -0.93 14.37
CA LYS A 432 -27.80 -1.73 15.33
C LYS A 432 -27.54 -3.23 15.23
N THR A 433 -27.65 -3.81 14.02
CA THR A 433 -27.53 -5.26 13.84
C THR A 433 -26.31 -5.65 13.00
N ILE A 434 -25.91 -6.92 13.11
CA ILE A 434 -24.78 -7.47 12.36
C ILE A 434 -25.08 -7.47 10.85
N GLU A 435 -26.30 -7.84 10.48
CA GLU A 435 -26.76 -7.91 9.09
C GLU A 435 -26.74 -6.52 8.45
N GLU A 436 -27.19 -5.51 9.19
CA GLU A 436 -27.17 -4.11 8.78
C GLU A 436 -25.73 -3.65 8.51
N VAL A 437 -24.82 -3.85 9.46
CA VAL A 437 -23.44 -3.36 9.32
C VAL A 437 -22.68 -4.08 8.22
N ILE A 438 -22.95 -5.37 7.95
CA ILE A 438 -22.36 -6.09 6.81
C ILE A 438 -22.79 -5.42 5.50
N GLY A 439 -24.09 -5.16 5.33
CA GLY A 439 -24.61 -4.51 4.13
C GLY A 439 -23.98 -3.13 3.91
N ARG A 440 -23.89 -2.33 4.97
CA ARG A 440 -23.31 -0.98 4.92
C ARG A 440 -21.80 -0.97 4.73
N ALA A 441 -21.08 -1.89 5.39
CA ALA A 441 -19.64 -2.07 5.25
C ALA A 441 -19.26 -2.46 3.81
N ASN A 442 -20.00 -3.38 3.21
CA ASN A 442 -19.78 -3.86 1.85
C ASN A 442 -20.35 -2.94 0.76
N ASN A 443 -21.22 -2.00 1.10
CA ASN A 443 -21.71 -0.98 0.17
C ASN A 443 -20.65 0.10 -0.11
N SER A 444 -19.57 -0.32 -0.77
CA SER A 444 -18.47 0.54 -1.20
C SER A 444 -17.90 0.04 -2.52
N LYS A 445 -17.40 0.95 -3.35
CA LYS A 445 -16.57 0.58 -4.49
C LYS A 445 -15.18 0.07 -4.07
N TYR A 446 -14.76 0.34 -2.83
CA TYR A 446 -13.49 -0.09 -2.27
C TYR A 446 -13.62 -1.44 -1.54
N GLY A 447 -12.49 -2.12 -1.35
CA GLY A 447 -12.44 -3.41 -0.64
C GLY A 447 -11.04 -3.75 -0.12
N LEU A 448 -10.24 -2.75 0.25
CA LEU A 448 -8.85 -2.97 0.65
C LEU A 448 -8.73 -3.77 1.95
N ALA A 449 -9.26 -3.24 3.05
CA ALA A 449 -9.22 -3.89 4.34
C ALA A 449 -10.52 -3.67 5.12
N ALA A 450 -10.71 -4.44 6.20
CA ALA A 450 -11.75 -4.25 7.19
C ALA A 450 -11.27 -4.74 8.56
N ALA A 451 -11.96 -4.33 9.64
CA ALA A 451 -11.68 -4.81 10.99
C ALA A 451 -12.96 -5.11 11.76
N VAL A 452 -12.86 -6.09 12.68
CA VAL A 452 -13.94 -6.54 13.56
C VAL A 452 -13.42 -6.63 14.99
N PHE A 453 -14.09 -5.94 15.91
CA PHE A 453 -13.81 -5.96 17.34
C PHE A 453 -15.01 -6.58 18.07
N THR A 454 -14.80 -7.78 18.62
CA THR A 454 -15.80 -8.56 19.36
C THR A 454 -15.10 -9.60 20.23
N LYS A 455 -15.72 -10.02 21.33
CA LYS A 455 -15.24 -11.15 22.15
C LYS A 455 -15.86 -12.47 21.70
N ASP A 456 -16.98 -12.40 20.98
CA ASP A 456 -17.72 -13.53 20.46
C ASP A 456 -17.05 -14.17 19.23
N LEU A 457 -16.91 -15.51 19.25
CA LEU A 457 -16.25 -16.26 18.19
C LEU A 457 -17.12 -16.38 16.93
N ASP A 458 -18.43 -16.54 17.09
CA ASP A 458 -19.35 -16.73 15.98
C ASP A 458 -19.50 -15.43 15.19
N LYS A 459 -19.62 -14.28 15.89
CA LYS A 459 -19.61 -12.95 15.27
C LYS A 459 -18.30 -12.69 14.53
N ALA A 460 -17.15 -13.02 15.13
CA ALA A 460 -15.85 -12.84 14.51
C ALA A 460 -15.72 -13.63 13.20
N ASN A 461 -16.08 -14.92 13.22
CA ASN A 461 -16.03 -15.79 12.04
C ASN A 461 -17.01 -15.31 10.96
N TYR A 462 -18.26 -15.06 11.34
CA TYR A 462 -19.31 -14.62 10.42
C TYR A 462 -18.97 -13.31 9.71
N LEU A 463 -18.56 -12.28 10.48
CA LEU A 463 -18.15 -10.99 9.90
C LEU A 463 -16.90 -11.14 9.03
N SER A 464 -15.90 -11.92 9.45
CA SER A 464 -14.68 -12.12 8.65
C SER A 464 -14.95 -12.81 7.31
N GLN A 465 -15.94 -13.69 7.24
CA GLN A 465 -16.37 -14.35 6.01
C GLN A 465 -17.25 -13.45 5.13
N ALA A 466 -18.12 -12.64 5.75
CA ALA A 466 -19.11 -11.83 5.05
C ALA A 466 -18.55 -10.52 4.48
N LEU A 467 -17.48 -9.97 5.07
CA LEU A 467 -16.88 -8.71 4.64
C LEU A 467 -16.12 -8.87 3.31
N GLN A 468 -16.45 -8.03 2.34
CA GLN A 468 -15.82 -7.98 1.02
C GLN A 468 -14.56 -7.11 1.04
N ALA A 469 -13.61 -7.50 1.90
CA ALA A 469 -12.31 -6.87 2.01
C ALA A 469 -11.22 -7.93 1.85
N GLY A 470 -10.10 -7.59 1.21
CA GLY A 470 -9.08 -8.61 1.00
C GLY A 470 -8.23 -8.91 2.24
N THR A 471 -8.24 -8.02 3.23
CA THR A 471 -7.69 -8.26 4.57
C THR A 471 -8.75 -7.94 5.62
N VAL A 472 -9.10 -8.91 6.47
CA VAL A 472 -9.98 -8.66 7.63
C VAL A 472 -9.21 -8.90 8.92
N TRP A 473 -9.03 -7.85 9.72
CA TRP A 473 -8.47 -7.97 11.05
C TRP A 473 -9.56 -8.35 12.05
N SER A 474 -9.44 -9.52 12.66
CA SER A 474 -10.31 -9.93 13.77
C SER A 474 -9.54 -9.85 15.08
N GLN A 475 -10.06 -9.07 16.04
CA GLN A 475 -9.47 -8.97 17.36
C GLN A 475 -10.39 -9.60 18.40
N SER A 476 -10.16 -10.89 18.70
CA SER A 476 -10.76 -11.60 19.84
C SER A 476 -9.69 -11.96 20.87
N LYS A 477 -10.06 -12.04 22.16
CA LYS A 477 -9.12 -12.40 23.25
C LYS A 477 -8.53 -13.82 23.06
N PHE A 478 -9.25 -14.70 22.33
CA PHE A 478 -8.86 -16.09 22.03
C PHE A 478 -7.79 -16.21 20.94
N LEU A 479 -7.80 -15.37 19.91
CA LEU A 479 -6.82 -15.39 18.81
C LEU A 479 -5.43 -14.88 19.22
N ARG A 480 -5.22 -14.48 20.48
CA ARG A 480 -3.92 -14.01 21.00
C ARG A 480 -2.85 -15.11 21.11
N ARG A 481 -3.21 -16.40 21.01
CA ARG A 481 -2.28 -17.51 21.34
C ARG A 481 -1.91 -18.46 20.22
N THR A 482 -2.56 -18.45 19.07
CA THR A 482 -2.29 -19.45 18.02
C THR A 482 -2.49 -18.83 16.63
N HIS A 483 -1.48 -19.02 15.77
CA HIS A 483 -1.44 -18.90 14.31
C HIS A 483 -0.32 -18.00 13.77
N LYS A 484 0.50 -18.63 12.94
CA LYS A 484 1.59 -18.05 12.16
C LYS A 484 0.98 -17.72 10.79
N GLU A 485 0.97 -16.43 10.45
CA GLU A 485 0.87 -15.85 9.10
C GLU A 485 -0.54 -15.66 8.49
N PRO A 486 -1.05 -14.41 8.45
CA PRO A 486 -2.17 -14.00 7.59
C PRO A 486 -1.75 -13.11 6.40
N CYS A 487 -2.32 -13.37 5.22
CA CYS A 487 -2.07 -12.71 3.92
C CYS A 487 -2.65 -11.29 3.82
N TRP A 488 -2.03 -10.41 3.02
CA TRP A 488 -2.67 -9.19 2.51
C TRP A 488 -3.16 -9.42 1.09
N LEU A 489 -4.46 -9.23 0.90
CA LEU A 489 -5.12 -9.10 -0.39
C LEU A 489 -6.09 -7.92 -0.28
N SER A 490 -6.62 -7.48 -1.42
CA SER A 490 -7.66 -6.45 -1.54
C SER A 490 -8.77 -6.98 -2.47
N TYR A 491 -9.99 -6.48 -2.32
CA TYR A 491 -11.15 -6.78 -3.17
C TYR A 491 -11.60 -5.51 -3.90
N SER A 492 -12.32 -5.67 -5.01
CA SER A 492 -12.95 -4.58 -5.78
C SER A 492 -11.95 -3.57 -6.36
N SER A 493 -12.36 -2.32 -6.61
CA SER A 493 -11.51 -1.26 -7.20
C SER A 493 -10.29 -0.86 -6.36
N SER A 494 -10.08 -1.52 -5.21
CA SER A 494 -8.87 -1.38 -4.40
C SER A 494 -7.70 -2.26 -4.89
N ASP A 495 -7.93 -3.27 -5.75
CA ASP A 495 -6.86 -4.06 -6.40
C ASP A 495 -7.38 -4.84 -7.63
N VAL A 496 -6.48 -5.02 -8.62
CA VAL A 496 -6.69 -5.93 -9.75
C VAL A 496 -5.52 -6.92 -9.78
N ASN A 497 -5.79 -8.14 -9.30
CA ASN A 497 -4.96 -9.31 -9.52
C ASN A 497 -5.74 -10.28 -10.41
N PHE A 498 -5.32 -10.43 -11.68
CA PHE A 498 -5.85 -11.49 -12.54
C PHE A 498 -5.63 -12.85 -11.86
N LYS A 499 -6.72 -13.46 -11.38
CA LYS A 499 -6.78 -14.91 -11.17
C LYS A 499 -7.06 -15.51 -12.54
N ASP A 500 -6.16 -16.37 -13.02
CA ASP A 500 -6.56 -17.39 -13.98
C ASP A 500 -7.69 -18.21 -13.34
N ILE A 501 -8.90 -18.04 -13.84
CA ILE A 501 -10.01 -18.96 -13.61
C ILE A 501 -9.71 -20.18 -14.48
N SER A 502 -8.76 -21.02 -14.07
CA SER A 502 -8.62 -22.36 -14.62
C SER A 502 -9.61 -23.27 -13.90
N ASN A 503 -10.66 -23.66 -14.62
CA ASN A 503 -11.69 -24.62 -14.25
C ASN A 503 -11.18 -25.75 -13.33
N LYS A 504 -11.75 -25.84 -12.12
CA LYS A 504 -11.85 -27.12 -11.41
C LYS A 504 -13.26 -27.68 -11.63
N THR A 505 -13.45 -28.31 -12.78
CA THR A 505 -14.55 -29.27 -12.98
C THR A 505 -13.91 -30.64 -13.11
N THR A 506 -13.78 -31.38 -12.02
CA THR A 506 -13.80 -32.85 -12.06
C THR A 506 -14.20 -33.45 -10.71
N LYS A 507 -15.09 -34.44 -10.81
CA LYS A 507 -15.59 -35.43 -9.83
C LYS A 507 -16.89 -35.11 -9.06
N LYS A 508 -17.99 -35.48 -9.74
CA LYS A 508 -19.13 -36.32 -9.33
C LYS A 508 -19.25 -36.65 -7.83
N ASP A 509 -20.38 -36.28 -7.21
CA ASP A 509 -21.49 -37.21 -6.90
C ASP A 509 -22.78 -36.46 -6.49
N PRO A 510 -23.97 -37.09 -6.55
CA PRO A 510 -25.24 -36.42 -6.80
C PRO A 510 -26.05 -36.15 -5.54
N CYS A 511 -26.52 -34.93 -5.36
CA CYS A 511 -27.73 -34.68 -4.57
C CYS A 511 -28.48 -33.49 -5.14
N THR A 512 -29.58 -33.82 -5.81
CA THR A 512 -30.50 -32.90 -6.47
C THR A 512 -31.28 -32.10 -5.43
N ILE A 513 -31.10 -30.78 -5.39
CA ILE A 513 -32.14 -29.85 -4.91
C ILE A 513 -32.30 -28.78 -5.98
N LYS A 514 -33.46 -28.82 -6.65
CA LYS A 514 -33.91 -27.85 -7.65
C LYS A 514 -34.12 -26.48 -6.98
N PHE A 515 -33.57 -25.42 -7.55
CA PHE A 515 -34.17 -24.09 -7.48
C PHE A 515 -34.34 -23.54 -8.89
N SER A 516 -35.58 -23.14 -9.18
CA SER A 516 -36.13 -22.68 -10.44
C SER A 516 -35.54 -21.33 -10.88
N LYS A 517 -35.06 -21.26 -12.13
CA LYS A 517 -34.88 -20.01 -12.87
C LYS A 517 -36.17 -19.68 -13.59
N GLU A 518 -36.88 -18.65 -13.15
CA GLU A 518 -37.86 -17.97 -13.98
C GLU A 518 -37.89 -16.47 -13.63
N LYS A 519 -37.97 -15.65 -14.69
CA LYS A 519 -38.19 -14.19 -14.72
C LYS A 519 -36.98 -13.31 -14.44
N PHE A 520 -36.34 -12.85 -15.52
CA PHE A 520 -36.40 -11.45 -15.97
C PHE A 520 -35.39 -11.24 -17.11
N TYR A 521 -35.78 -11.48 -18.36
CA TYR A 521 -35.12 -10.90 -19.55
C TYR A 521 -36.05 -11.07 -20.74
N GLN A 522 -37.00 -10.15 -20.92
CA GLN A 522 -37.58 -9.80 -22.22
C GLN A 522 -38.26 -8.43 -22.10
N LYS A 523 -37.64 -7.39 -22.65
CA LYS A 523 -38.35 -6.42 -23.50
C LYS A 523 -37.37 -5.53 -24.26
N ASN A 524 -37.70 -5.37 -25.55
CA ASN A 524 -37.25 -4.36 -26.49
C ASN A 524 -36.04 -4.71 -27.37
N LEU A 525 -36.28 -5.67 -28.28
CA LEU A 525 -35.75 -5.63 -29.65
C LEU A 525 -36.96 -5.54 -30.59
N LEU A 526 -37.07 -4.42 -31.28
CA LEU A 526 -37.73 -4.22 -32.58
C LEU A 526 -37.01 -3.01 -33.17
N ASP A 527 -36.07 -3.22 -34.09
CA ASP A 527 -36.41 -3.11 -35.51
C ASP A 527 -35.22 -3.47 -36.43
N GLN A 528 -35.59 -4.07 -37.56
CA GLN A 528 -34.89 -4.20 -38.84
C GLN A 528 -33.78 -5.25 -39.02
N GLU A 529 -34.26 -6.37 -39.57
CA GLU A 529 -33.62 -7.23 -40.57
C GLU A 529 -32.79 -6.44 -41.61
N SER A 530 -31.63 -6.98 -41.99
CA SER A 530 -31.40 -7.44 -43.37
C SER A 530 -30.03 -8.11 -43.55
N SER A 531 -30.07 -9.22 -44.31
CA SER A 531 -28.97 -9.80 -45.10
C SER A 531 -28.04 -10.83 -44.43
N ARG A 532 -28.50 -12.09 -44.57
CA ARG A 532 -27.73 -13.34 -44.58
C ARG A 532 -26.64 -13.35 -45.68
N ILE A 533 -25.85 -14.44 -45.64
CA ILE A 533 -25.07 -15.11 -46.71
C ILE A 533 -23.56 -14.76 -46.60
N LEU A 534 -22.60 -15.67 -46.32
CA LEU A 534 -22.37 -17.02 -46.85
C LEU A 534 -21.46 -17.86 -45.91
N ILE A 535 -21.79 -19.14 -45.74
CA ILE A 535 -20.97 -20.21 -45.14
C ILE A 535 -20.34 -21.04 -46.26
N ASN A 536 -19.09 -21.50 -46.08
CA ASN A 536 -18.55 -22.77 -46.59
C ASN A 536 -17.40 -23.14 -45.62
N LYS A 537 -17.29 -24.31 -45.00
CA LYS A 537 -17.97 -25.61 -45.10
C LYS A 537 -17.82 -26.32 -43.75
#